data_AF-A0A959VKP6-F1
#
_entry.id   AF-A0A959VKP6-F1
#
_cell.length_a   1.000
_cell.length_b   1.000
_cell.length_c   1.000
_cell.angle_alpha   90.00
_cell.angle_beta   90.00
_cell.angle_gamma   90.00
#
_symmetry.space_group_name_H-M   'P 1'
#
loop_
_entity.id
_entity.type
_entity.pdbx_description
1 polymer ?
#
loop_
_entity_poly.entity_id
_entity_poly.type
_entity_poly.pdbx_seq_one_letter_code
_entity_poly.pdbx_strand_id
1 'polypeptide(L)'
;STEKLDVIQSDVDNLKKNVLLRLRNMNALDATGVNALEELSDFLQQHGKTMFVCGAQSQPGLLLQNHNFAQHIKEGLIFTNFGEASKYFRSLADKG
;
A
#
# COMPACT_ATOMS: atom_id res chain seq x y z
N SER A 1 5.84 13.73 8.21
CA SER A 1 5.94 14.71 7.11
C SER A 1 5.61 14.04 5.80
N THR A 2 4.80 14.71 4.97
CA THR A 2 4.27 14.30 3.66
C THR A 2 5.36 14.15 2.58
N GLU A 3 6.58 14.60 2.87
CA GLU A 3 7.77 14.59 1.98
C GLU A 3 8.12 13.24 1.35
N LYS A 4 7.77 12.10 1.99
CA LYS A 4 8.03 10.77 1.42
C LYS A 4 7.04 10.37 0.32
N LEU A 5 5.87 11.01 0.26
CA LEU A 5 4.86 10.76 -0.77
C LEU A 5 5.20 11.51 -2.07
N ASP A 6 5.77 12.71 -1.98
CA ASP A 6 6.18 13.52 -3.14
C ASP A 6 7.23 12.80 -4.02
N VAL A 7 8.09 12.00 -3.39
CA VAL A 7 9.09 11.17 -4.09
C VAL A 7 8.44 10.07 -4.92
N ILE A 8 7.29 9.54 -4.48
CA ILE A 8 6.56 8.51 -5.21
C ILE A 8 5.77 9.13 -6.38
N GLN A 9 5.27 10.35 -6.19
CA GLN A 9 4.54 11.08 -7.24
C GLN A 9 5.45 11.49 -8.41
N SER A 10 6.69 11.88 -8.12
CA SER A 10 7.66 12.35 -9.13
C SER A 10 8.25 11.24 -10.01
N ASP A 11 8.13 9.96 -9.62
CA ASP A 11 8.68 8.82 -10.38
C ASP A 11 7.63 7.75 -10.72
N VAL A 12 6.34 8.10 -10.60
CA VAL A 12 5.22 7.16 -10.74
C VAL A 12 5.24 6.41 -12.08
N ASP A 13 5.69 7.05 -13.14
CA ASP A 13 5.74 6.47 -14.49
C ASP A 13 6.73 5.30 -14.57
N ASN A 14 7.84 5.37 -13.82
CA ASN A 14 8.86 4.33 -13.75
C ASN A 14 8.49 3.18 -12.80
N LEU A 15 7.47 3.37 -11.95
CA LEU A 15 6.98 2.30 -11.10
C LEU A 15 6.38 1.16 -11.93
N LYS A 16 6.60 -0.08 -11.49
CA LYS A 16 5.91 -1.24 -12.05
C LYS A 16 4.41 -1.15 -11.76
N LYS A 17 3.60 -1.83 -12.58
CA LYS A 17 2.13 -1.90 -12.45
C LYS A 17 1.69 -2.29 -11.03
N ASN A 18 2.44 -3.15 -10.36
CA ASN A 18 2.19 -3.56 -9.00
C ASN A 18 3.21 -2.86 -8.09
N VAL A 19 2.76 -2.31 -6.94
CA VAL A 19 3.61 -1.61 -5.96
C VAL A 19 3.38 -2.20 -4.57
N LEU A 20 4.43 -2.75 -3.94
CA LEU A 20 4.35 -3.30 -2.58
C LEU A 20 4.88 -2.31 -1.54
N LEU A 21 3.99 -1.76 -0.73
CA LEU A 21 4.31 -0.92 0.41
C LEU A 21 4.54 -1.75 1.67
N ARG A 22 5.63 -1.48 2.39
CA ARG A 22 5.99 -2.17 3.63
C ARG A 22 5.96 -1.22 4.81
N LEU A 23 5.08 -1.50 5.78
CA LEU A 23 4.84 -0.65 6.96
C LEU A 23 5.70 -1.02 8.19
N ARG A 24 6.71 -1.88 8.05
CA ARG A 24 7.49 -2.43 9.19
C ARG A 24 8.15 -1.38 10.08
N ASN A 25 8.41 -0.18 9.57
CA ASN A 25 9.04 0.91 10.33
C ASN A 25 8.02 1.96 10.82
N MET A 26 6.74 1.72 10.60
CA MET A 26 5.65 2.60 11.01
C MET A 26 4.99 1.98 12.26
N ASN A 27 5.50 2.36 13.44
CA ASN A 27 5.05 1.81 14.73
C ASN A 27 3.77 2.46 15.24
N ALA A 28 3.39 3.64 14.72
CA ALA A 28 2.18 4.39 15.05
C ALA A 28 1.54 4.90 13.76
N LEU A 29 0.57 4.15 13.26
CA LEU A 29 -0.33 4.54 12.19
C LEU A 29 -1.56 5.16 12.85
N ASP A 30 -1.60 6.49 12.86
CA ASP A 30 -2.73 7.29 13.31
C ASP A 30 -3.62 7.69 12.11
N ALA A 31 -4.69 8.45 12.37
CA ALA A 31 -5.63 8.87 11.33
C ALA A 31 -4.94 9.64 10.18
N THR A 32 -3.93 10.45 10.48
CA THR A 32 -3.16 11.18 9.47
C THR A 32 -2.34 10.23 8.63
N GLY A 33 -1.70 9.24 9.25
CA GLY A 33 -1.00 8.18 8.55
C GLY A 33 -1.91 7.35 7.64
N VAL A 34 -3.15 7.05 8.08
CA VAL A 34 -4.12 6.33 7.24
C VAL A 34 -4.55 7.19 6.05
N ASN A 35 -4.90 8.47 6.26
CA ASN A 35 -5.28 9.38 5.18
C ASN A 35 -4.17 9.51 4.12
N ALA A 36 -2.91 9.60 4.54
CA ALA A 36 -1.76 9.64 3.65
C ALA A 36 -1.63 8.35 2.78
N LEU A 37 -2.05 7.20 3.31
CA LEU A 37 -2.08 5.95 2.54
C LEU A 37 -3.28 5.88 1.58
N GLU A 38 -4.42 6.47 1.94
CA GLU A 38 -5.59 6.62 1.06
C GLU A 38 -5.23 7.46 -0.17
N GLU A 39 -4.66 8.65 0.05
CA GLU A 39 -4.20 9.55 -1.00
C GLU A 39 -3.17 8.89 -1.94
N LEU A 40 -2.24 8.12 -1.38
CA LEU A 40 -1.27 7.35 -2.17
C LEU A 40 -1.94 6.26 -3.01
N SER A 41 -2.92 5.54 -2.44
CA SER A 41 -3.65 4.50 -3.15
C SER A 41 -4.40 5.08 -4.34
N ASP A 42 -5.10 6.19 -4.13
CA ASP A 42 -5.86 6.88 -5.18
C ASP A 42 -4.94 7.40 -6.28
N PHE A 43 -3.83 8.02 -5.91
CA PHE A 43 -2.82 8.47 -6.85
C PHE A 43 -2.28 7.30 -7.70
N LEU A 44 -1.89 6.19 -7.07
CA LEU A 44 -1.41 5.01 -7.80
C LEU A 44 -2.48 4.43 -8.74
N GLN A 45 -3.74 4.35 -8.29
CA GLN A 45 -4.84 3.88 -9.13
C GLN A 45 -5.09 4.78 -10.35
N GLN A 46 -5.07 6.09 -10.17
CA GLN A 46 -5.21 7.06 -11.27
C GLN A 46 -4.11 6.88 -12.34
N HIS A 47 -2.92 6.43 -11.93
CA HIS A 47 -1.80 6.12 -12.82
C HIS A 47 -1.74 4.65 -13.27
N GLY A 48 -2.83 3.88 -13.10
CA GLY A 48 -2.95 2.49 -13.54
C GLY A 48 -2.07 1.51 -12.74
N LYS A 49 -1.59 1.92 -11.57
CA LYS A 49 -0.81 1.09 -10.65
C LYS A 49 -1.72 0.49 -9.59
N THR A 50 -1.35 -0.66 -9.05
CA THR A 50 -2.05 -1.35 -7.96
C THR A 50 -1.16 -1.39 -6.74
N MET A 51 -1.65 -0.86 -5.62
CA MET A 51 -0.95 -0.87 -4.34
C MET A 51 -1.26 -2.12 -3.52
N PHE A 52 -0.22 -2.70 -2.93
CA PHE A 52 -0.26 -3.81 -1.98
C PHE A 52 0.38 -3.35 -0.68
N VAL A 53 -0.18 -3.72 0.47
CA VAL A 53 0.32 -3.28 1.77
C VAL A 53 0.73 -4.47 2.61
N CYS A 54 1.91 -4.44 3.22
CA CYS A 54 2.38 -5.52 4.07
C CYS A 54 3.09 -5.05 5.35
N GLY A 55 3.15 -5.95 6.33
CA GLY A 55 3.94 -5.75 7.54
C GLY A 55 3.28 -4.82 8.57
N ALA A 56 1.97 -4.66 8.51
CA ALA A 56 1.18 -3.89 9.46
C ALA A 56 0.97 -4.60 10.81
N GLN A 57 1.81 -5.58 11.21
CA GLN A 57 1.49 -6.61 12.24
C GLN A 57 0.85 -6.12 13.55
N SER A 58 1.16 -4.92 14.03
CA SER A 58 0.58 -4.35 15.26
C SER A 58 -0.63 -3.44 15.03
N GLN A 59 -0.90 -3.00 13.79
CA GLN A 59 -2.00 -2.09 13.42
C GLN A 59 -2.77 -2.49 12.13
N PRO A 60 -2.88 -3.78 11.72
CA PRO A 60 -3.65 -4.10 10.52
C PRO A 60 -5.13 -3.88 10.76
N GLY A 61 -5.58 -4.07 12.01
CA GLY A 61 -6.93 -3.78 12.45
C GLY A 61 -7.32 -2.32 12.26
N LEU A 62 -6.38 -1.36 12.38
CA LEU A 62 -6.69 0.07 12.21
C LEU A 62 -6.93 0.43 10.73
N LEU A 63 -6.16 -0.18 9.83
CA LEU A 63 -6.39 -0.08 8.38
C LEU A 63 -7.69 -0.77 7.96
N LEU A 64 -7.96 -1.96 8.50
CA LEU A 64 -9.16 -2.75 8.18
C LEU A 64 -10.44 -2.20 8.82
N GLN A 65 -10.34 -1.52 9.98
CA GLN A 65 -11.46 -0.85 10.63
C GLN A 65 -11.80 0.49 9.97
N ASN A 66 -10.85 1.12 9.29
CA ASN A 66 -11.13 2.30 8.48
C ASN A 66 -11.83 1.86 7.18
N HIS A 67 -13.15 2.13 7.13
CA HIS A 67 -14.00 1.79 6.00
C HIS A 67 -13.56 2.48 4.70
N ASN A 68 -12.97 3.67 4.77
CA ASN A 68 -12.49 4.37 3.58
C ASN A 68 -11.25 3.68 3.03
N PHE A 69 -10.24 3.41 3.86
CA PHE A 69 -9.03 2.71 3.41
C PHE A 69 -9.32 1.36 2.74
N ALA A 70 -10.28 0.60 3.29
CA ALA A 70 -10.71 -0.66 2.69
C ALA A 70 -11.41 -0.49 1.32
N GLN A 71 -12.02 0.66 1.03
CA GLN A 71 -12.56 1.00 -0.30
C GLN A 71 -11.45 1.39 -1.29
N HIS A 72 -10.38 2.02 -0.80
CA HIS A 72 -9.24 2.45 -1.60
C HIS A 72 -8.24 1.32 -1.93
N ILE A 73 -8.32 0.17 -1.25
CA ILE A 73 -7.50 -1.01 -1.54
C ILE A 73 -8.38 -2.18 -1.94
N LYS A 74 -8.03 -2.88 -3.02
CA LYS A 74 -8.74 -4.10 -3.42
C LYS A 74 -8.65 -5.15 -2.29
N GLU A 75 -9.78 -5.78 -2.02
CA GLU A 75 -9.89 -6.86 -1.05
C GLU A 75 -8.84 -7.95 -1.32
N GLY A 76 -8.08 -8.35 -0.29
CA GLY A 76 -6.99 -9.33 -0.39
C GLY A 76 -5.58 -8.78 -0.66
N LEU A 77 -5.40 -7.46 -0.79
CA LEU A 77 -4.08 -6.84 -1.01
C LEU A 77 -3.37 -6.34 0.26
N ILE A 78 -3.91 -6.68 1.43
CA ILE A 78 -3.34 -6.38 2.74
C ILE A 78 -2.76 -7.67 3.34
N PHE A 79 -1.46 -7.69 3.59
CA PHE A 79 -0.74 -8.87 4.08
C PHE A 79 -0.17 -8.61 5.48
N THR A 80 -0.29 -9.60 6.35
CA THR A 80 0.27 -9.53 7.71
C THR A 80 1.79 -9.50 7.72
N ASN A 81 2.45 -10.10 6.73
CA ASN A 81 3.91 -10.15 6.66
C ASN A 81 4.43 -9.99 5.21
N PHE A 82 5.70 -9.59 5.10
CA PHE A 82 6.37 -9.37 3.81
C PHE A 82 6.55 -10.65 2.99
N GLY A 83 6.74 -11.80 3.64
CA GLY A 83 6.96 -13.07 2.95
C GLY A 83 5.76 -13.48 2.10
N GLU A 84 4.57 -13.43 2.71
CA GLU A 84 3.30 -13.72 2.01
C GLU A 84 3.03 -12.71 0.89
N ALA A 85 3.23 -11.41 1.17
CA ALA A 85 3.07 -10.37 0.17
C ALA A 85 4.00 -10.54 -1.03
N SER A 86 5.28 -10.86 -0.78
CA SER A 86 6.28 -11.03 -1.84
C SER A 86 6.00 -12.25 -2.71
N LYS A 87 5.55 -13.37 -2.13
CA LYS A 87 5.13 -14.56 -2.90
C LYS A 87 3.97 -14.23 -3.85
N TYR A 88 2.92 -13.59 -3.31
CA TYR A 88 1.78 -13.18 -4.11
C TYR A 88 2.18 -12.22 -5.23
N PHE A 89 2.96 -11.20 -4.89
CA PHE A 89 3.43 -10.18 -5.83
C PHE A 89 4.27 -10.78 -6.98
N ARG A 90 5.15 -11.75 -6.68
CA ARG A 90 5.91 -12.48 -7.70
C ARG A 90 4.99 -13.30 -8.62
N SER A 91 4.00 -13.98 -8.06
CA SER A 91 3.02 -14.74 -8.85
C SER A 91 2.21 -13.90 -9.85
N LEU A 92 2.11 -12.58 -9.62
CA LEU A 92 1.47 -11.65 -10.57
C LEU A 92 2.39 -11.25 -11.72
N ALA A 93 3.70 -11.23 -11.49
CA ALA A 93 4.70 -10.94 -12.52
C ALA A 93 4.85 -12.12 -13.49
N ASP A 94 4.67 -13.35 -13.01
CA ASP A 94 4.74 -14.57 -13.83
C ASP A 94 3.50 -14.78 -14.73
N LYS A 95 2.47 -13.94 -14.59
CA LYS A 95 1.18 -14.05 -15.31
C LYS A 95 0.97 -12.98 -16.40
N GLY A 96 1.96 -12.14 -16.68
CA GLY A 96 1.93 -11.11 -17.73
C GLY A 96 3.06 -11.30 -18.72
#